data_AF-A0A925EXD2-F1
#
_entry.id   AF-A0A925EXD2-F1
#
_cell.length_a   1.000
_cell.length_b   1.000
_cell.length_c   1.000
_cell.angle_alpha   90.00
_cell.angle_beta   90.00
_cell.angle_gamma   90.00
#
_symmetry.space_group_name_H-M   'P 1'
#
loop_
_entity.id
_entity.type
_entity.pdbx_description
1 polymer ?
#
loop_
_entity_poly.entity_id
_entity_poly.type
_entity_poly.pdbx_seq_one_letter_code
_entity_poly.pdbx_strand_id
1 'polypeptide(L)'
;MLKFSFYQIILIGAILLVFGTGVWFWAKKSLFAKSTAENTTIMLEKIKTVTKLISVEGQFSEMFDYKESYEYDFLNLFSKKIILRVTAKVSVGYDFEKVNISVDSINKTVTLNELPQPEVLSIDHDLDYYDITQGTFNKFTTDEYNMINKKAKESIAAKAKSND
;
A
#
# COMPACT_ATOMS: atom_id res chain seq x y z
N MET A 1 -32.89 -54.61 31.29
CA MET A 1 -33.21 -54.54 29.85
C MET A 1 -34.12 -53.33 29.63
N LEU A 2 -33.55 -52.15 29.33
CA LEU A 2 -34.36 -50.94 29.11
C LEU A 2 -35.12 -51.08 27.79
N LYS A 3 -36.44 -51.24 27.85
CA LYS A 3 -37.32 -51.13 26.68
C LYS A 3 -37.58 -49.64 26.44
N PHE A 4 -36.77 -49.02 25.59
CA PHE A 4 -37.02 -47.65 25.16
C PHE A 4 -38.21 -47.62 24.19
N SER A 5 -39.19 -46.76 24.47
CA SER A 5 -40.31 -46.51 23.57
C SER A 5 -39.83 -45.73 22.34
N PHE A 6 -40.46 -45.94 21.17
CA PHE A 6 -40.09 -45.31 19.89
C PHE A 6 -39.93 -43.78 19.98
N TYR A 7 -40.73 -43.11 20.80
CA TYR A 7 -40.64 -41.67 21.06
C TYR A 7 -39.33 -41.24 21.74
N GLN A 8 -38.73 -42.07 22.59
CA GLN A 8 -37.48 -41.76 23.28
C GLN A 8 -36.29 -41.78 22.31
N ILE A 9 -36.33 -42.66 21.30
CA ILE A 9 -35.28 -42.74 20.26
C ILE A 9 -35.29 -41.49 19.38
N ILE A 10 -36.47 -41.02 18.99
CA ILE A 10 -36.63 -39.78 18.21
C ILE A 10 -36.14 -38.56 19.00
N LEU A 11 -36.46 -38.48 20.30
CA LEU A 11 -36.04 -37.37 21.15
C LEU A 11 -34.50 -37.32 21.29
N ILE A 12 -33.85 -38.47 21.49
CA ILE A 12 -32.39 -38.57 21.58
C ILE A 12 -31.73 -38.19 20.24
N GLY A 13 -32.30 -38.62 19.11
CA GLY A 13 -31.81 -38.25 17.78
C GLY A 13 -31.90 -36.74 17.50
N ALA A 14 -32.99 -36.10 17.89
CA ALA A 14 -33.16 -34.65 17.76
C ALA A 14 -32.16 -33.88 18.63
N ILE A 15 -31.94 -34.32 19.87
CA ILE A 15 -30.95 -33.73 20.78
C ILE A 15 -29.54 -33.87 20.20
N LEU A 16 -29.17 -35.04 19.66
CA LEU A 16 -27.87 -35.26 19.03
C LEU A 16 -27.66 -34.38 17.79
N LEU A 17 -28.72 -34.14 17.00
CA LEU A 17 -28.66 -33.23 15.84
C LEU A 17 -28.44 -31.77 16.27
N VAL A 18 -29.20 -31.29 17.26
CA VAL A 18 -29.04 -29.94 17.81
C VAL A 18 -27.67 -29.76 18.45
N PHE A 19 -27.19 -30.77 19.18
CA PHE A 19 -25.86 -30.73 19.79
C PHE A 19 -24.74 -30.77 18.74
N GLY A 20 -24.85 -31.64 17.73
CA GLY A 20 -23.87 -31.75 16.63
C GLY A 20 -23.77 -30.47 15.81
N THR A 21 -24.91 -29.85 15.47
CA THR A 21 -24.95 -28.56 14.76
C THR A 21 -24.42 -27.41 15.61
N GLY A 22 -24.71 -27.39 16.92
CA GLY A 22 -24.18 -26.42 17.86
C GLY A 22 -22.65 -26.50 18.00
N VAL A 23 -22.11 -27.71 18.16
CA VAL A 23 -20.66 -27.96 18.22
C VAL A 23 -19.99 -27.59 16.90
N TRP A 24 -20.58 -27.92 15.76
CA TRP A 24 -20.04 -27.56 14.44
C TRP A 24 -20.00 -26.04 14.23
N PHE A 25 -21.05 -25.32 14.63
CA PHE A 25 -21.09 -23.86 14.53
C PHE A 25 -20.06 -23.18 15.46
N TRP A 26 -19.91 -23.69 16.68
CA TRP A 26 -18.92 -23.21 17.64
C TRP A 26 -17.48 -23.48 17.18
N ALA A 27 -17.22 -24.69 16.70
CA ALA A 27 -15.92 -25.06 16.12
C ALA A 27 -15.58 -24.22 14.89
N LYS A 28 -16.55 -23.95 14.00
CA LYS A 28 -16.35 -23.06 12.85
C LYS A 28 -15.98 -21.64 13.31
N LYS A 29 -16.65 -21.09 14.32
CA LYS A 29 -16.34 -19.75 14.83
C LYS A 29 -14.94 -19.69 15.48
N SER A 30 -14.51 -20.74 16.17
CA SER A 30 -13.21 -20.80 16.85
C SER A 30 -12.05 -21.13 15.91
N LEU A 31 -12.24 -22.04 14.95
CA LEU A 31 -11.18 -22.51 14.05
C LEU A 31 -10.94 -21.54 12.88
N PHE A 32 -11.96 -20.80 12.45
CA PHE A 32 -11.84 -19.78 11.41
C PHE A 32 -11.72 -18.35 11.97
N ALA A 33 -11.45 -18.21 13.27
CA ALA A 33 -11.07 -16.92 13.84
C ALA A 33 -9.73 -16.50 13.21
N LYS A 34 -9.76 -15.46 12.37
CA LYS A 34 -8.55 -14.89 11.77
C LYS A 34 -7.67 -14.32 12.88
N SER A 35 -6.57 -15.00 13.17
CA SER A 35 -5.49 -14.46 13.97
C SER A 35 -4.49 -13.79 13.03
N THR A 36 -4.62 -12.47 12.86
CA THR A 36 -3.62 -11.69 12.13
C THR A 36 -2.48 -11.40 13.10
N ALA A 37 -1.32 -12.02 12.87
CA ALA A 37 -0.10 -11.68 13.59
C ALA A 37 0.71 -10.70 12.73
N GLU A 38 0.77 -9.44 13.16
CA GLU A 38 1.60 -8.41 12.53
C GLU A 38 2.90 -8.29 13.32
N ASN A 39 4.00 -8.71 12.69
CA ASN A 39 5.33 -8.57 13.26
C ASN A 39 6.04 -7.43 12.52
N THR A 40 6.25 -6.30 13.19
CA THR A 40 6.99 -5.17 12.63
C THR A 40 8.37 -5.09 13.28
N THR A 41 9.41 -5.21 12.46
CA THR A 41 10.79 -4.92 12.87
C THR A 41 11.18 -3.60 12.24
N ILE A 42 11.42 -2.57 13.07
CA ILE A 42 11.88 -1.27 12.59
C ILE A 42 13.41 -1.29 12.55
N MET A 43 13.98 -1.16 11.35
CA MET A 43 15.42 -0.97 11.17
C MET A 43 15.67 0.52 10.90
N LEU A 44 16.19 1.22 11.90
CA LEU A 44 16.56 2.63 11.75
C LEU A 44 17.96 2.71 11.13
N GLU A 45 18.06 3.20 9.90
CA GLU A 45 19.36 3.34 9.23
C GLU A 45 20.11 4.61 9.66
N LYS A 46 19.46 5.79 9.63
CA LYS A 46 20.10 7.08 9.94
C LYS A 46 19.09 8.18 10.23
N ILE A 47 19.41 9.05 11.19
CA ILE A 47 18.70 10.31 11.45
C ILE A 47 19.65 11.47 11.15
N LYS A 48 19.18 12.49 10.43
CA LYS A 48 19.92 13.72 10.15
C LYS A 48 19.01 14.92 10.36
N THR A 49 19.50 15.93 11.08
CA THR A 49 18.82 17.23 11.18
C THR A 49 19.10 18.01 9.91
N VAL A 50 18.05 18.46 9.22
CA VAL A 50 18.12 19.26 7.99
C VAL A 50 17.16 20.43 8.07
N THR A 51 17.47 21.52 7.38
CA THR A 51 16.59 22.70 7.28
C THR A 51 16.27 22.92 5.81
N LYS A 52 14.98 22.88 5.46
CA LYS A 52 14.50 23.06 4.09
C LYS A 52 13.37 24.08 4.07
N LEU A 53 13.35 24.94 3.06
CA LEU A 53 12.22 25.85 2.80
C LEU A 53 11.42 25.30 1.61
N ILE A 54 10.17 24.93 1.86
CA ILE A 54 9.24 24.56 0.79
C ILE A 54 8.55 25.84 0.33
N SER A 55 8.70 26.16 -0.95
CA SER A 55 8.09 27.35 -1.54
C SER A 55 6.85 27.01 -2.36
N VAL A 56 6.84 25.83 -2.98
CA VAL A 56 5.71 25.35 -3.78
C VAL A 56 5.43 23.89 -3.41
N GLU A 57 4.15 23.58 -3.21
CA GLU A 57 3.67 22.21 -3.06
C GLU A 57 2.76 21.87 -4.25
N GLY A 58 3.06 20.76 -4.92
CA GLY A 58 2.22 20.17 -5.94
C GLY A 58 1.59 18.88 -5.44
N GLN A 59 0.29 18.71 -5.67
CA GLN A 59 -0.40 17.45 -5.43
C GLN A 59 -0.84 16.86 -6.76
N PHE A 60 -0.44 15.62 -7.00
CA PHE A 60 -0.73 14.89 -8.22
C PHE A 60 -1.49 13.63 -7.88
N SER A 61 -2.47 13.28 -8.70
CA SER A 61 -3.19 12.02 -8.62
C SER A 61 -3.38 11.49 -10.03
N GLU A 62 -2.93 10.27 -10.27
CA GLU A 62 -3.01 9.63 -11.57
C GLU A 62 -3.53 8.19 -11.44
N MET A 63 -4.33 7.76 -12.41
CA MET A 63 -4.67 6.35 -12.60
C MET A 63 -3.62 5.71 -13.50
N PHE A 64 -2.91 4.72 -12.97
CA PHE A 64 -1.93 3.92 -13.68
C PHE A 64 -2.54 2.57 -14.05
N ASP A 65 -2.67 2.33 -15.34
CA ASP A 65 -3.18 1.09 -15.91
C ASP A 65 -2.04 0.21 -16.43
N TYR A 66 -1.94 -1.01 -15.91
CA TYR A 66 -1.07 -2.04 -16.47
C TYR A 66 -1.91 -3.22 -16.93
N LYS A 67 -1.69 -3.63 -18.19
CA LYS A 67 -2.38 -4.75 -18.81
C LYS A 67 -1.39 -5.60 -19.60
N GLU A 68 -1.46 -6.90 -19.41
CA GLU A 68 -0.79 -7.90 -20.22
C GLU A 68 -1.85 -8.87 -20.76
N SER A 69 -1.87 -9.06 -22.07
CA SER A 69 -2.82 -9.95 -22.75
C SER A 69 -2.12 -10.66 -23.90
N TYR A 70 -2.49 -11.92 -24.13
CA TYR A 70 -1.98 -12.74 -25.22
C TYR A 70 -2.96 -12.71 -26.41
N GLU A 71 -2.42 -12.78 -27.62
CA GLU A 71 -3.21 -12.71 -28.86
C GLU A 71 -4.25 -13.84 -28.98
N TYR A 72 -3.94 -15.02 -28.41
CA TYR A 72 -4.81 -16.20 -28.38
C TYR A 72 -5.46 -16.44 -27.00
N ASP A 73 -5.74 -15.37 -26.25
CA ASP A 73 -6.38 -15.47 -24.94
C ASP A 73 -7.90 -15.62 -25.05
N PHE A 74 -8.36 -16.84 -25.34
CA PHE A 74 -9.78 -17.17 -25.27
C PHE A 74 -10.25 -17.12 -23.81
N LEU A 75 -11.34 -16.39 -23.53
CA LEU A 75 -11.98 -16.30 -22.21
C LEU A 75 -11.15 -15.65 -21.07
N ASN A 76 -10.16 -14.81 -21.38
CA ASN A 76 -9.30 -14.12 -20.38
C ASN A 76 -8.60 -15.08 -19.40
N LEU A 77 -8.16 -16.24 -19.89
CA LEU A 77 -7.53 -17.27 -19.06
C LEU A 77 -6.07 -16.93 -18.72
N PHE A 78 -5.41 -16.11 -19.56
CA PHE A 78 -4.00 -15.75 -19.44
C PHE A 78 -3.75 -14.24 -19.30
N SER A 79 -4.76 -13.39 -19.51
CA SER A 79 -4.61 -11.95 -19.32
C SER A 79 -4.59 -11.56 -17.85
N LYS A 80 -3.87 -10.48 -17.56
CA LYS A 80 -3.84 -9.85 -16.25
C LYS A 80 -3.89 -8.34 -16.41
N LYS A 81 -4.62 -7.69 -15.51
CA LYS A 81 -4.83 -6.24 -15.48
C LYS A 81 -4.76 -5.75 -14.06
N ILE A 82 -4.15 -4.60 -13.87
CA ILE A 82 -4.13 -3.90 -12.60
C ILE A 82 -4.32 -2.40 -12.84
N ILE A 83 -5.19 -1.81 -12.02
CA ILE A 83 -5.46 -0.36 -12.01
C ILE A 83 -5.02 0.15 -10.65
N LEU A 84 -4.11 1.10 -10.64
CA LEU A 84 -3.60 1.74 -9.44
C LEU A 84 -3.95 3.23 -9.48
N ARG A 85 -4.32 3.79 -8.34
CA ARG A 85 -4.26 5.25 -8.15
C ARG A 85 -2.93 5.57 -7.47
N VAL A 86 -2.13 6.39 -8.14
CA VAL A 86 -0.87 6.91 -7.62
C VAL A 86 -1.13 8.34 -7.19
N THR A 87 -0.97 8.62 -5.90
CA THR A 87 -1.00 9.99 -5.38
C THR A 87 0.43 10.40 -5.07
N ALA A 88 0.84 11.60 -5.48
CA ALA A 88 2.15 12.14 -5.14
C ALA A 88 2.04 13.56 -4.59
N LYS A 89 2.74 13.82 -3.48
CA LYS A 89 3.01 15.16 -2.98
C LYS A 89 4.45 15.53 -3.35
N VAL A 90 4.59 16.56 -4.17
CA VAL A 90 5.87 17.08 -4.63
C VAL A 90 6.15 18.39 -3.92
N SER A 91 7.27 18.47 -3.23
CA SER A 91 7.69 19.68 -2.53
C SER A 91 8.88 20.30 -3.26
N VAL A 92 8.71 21.53 -3.75
CA VAL A 92 9.77 22.28 -4.45
C VAL A 92 10.19 23.47 -3.58
N GLY A 93 11.49 23.69 -3.49
CA GLY A 93 12.01 24.81 -2.73
C GLY A 93 13.53 24.76 -2.56
N TYR A 94 14.00 25.31 -1.46
CA TYR A 94 15.41 25.60 -1.23
C TYR A 94 15.96 24.71 -0.10
N ASP A 95 17.10 24.07 -0.37
CA ASP A 95 17.87 23.35 0.64
C ASP A 95 18.87 24.31 1.32
N PHE A 96 18.61 24.63 2.59
CA PHE A 96 19.49 25.54 3.34
C PHE A 96 20.82 24.91 3.76
N GLU A 97 20.98 23.58 3.66
CA GLU A 97 22.29 22.97 3.83
C GLU A 97 23.30 23.42 2.77
N LYS A 98 22.80 23.93 1.63
CA LYS A 98 23.62 24.45 0.52
C LYS A 98 23.86 25.96 0.61
N VAL A 99 23.22 26.67 1.55
CA VAL A 99 23.37 28.13 1.67
C VAL A 99 24.62 28.48 2.47
N ASN A 100 25.40 29.44 1.96
CA ASN A 100 26.49 30.04 2.72
C ASN A 100 25.93 31.07 3.71
N ILE A 101 25.97 30.74 5.00
CA ILE A 101 25.49 31.59 6.09
C ILE A 101 26.68 32.27 6.76
N SER A 102 26.62 33.60 6.86
CA SER A 102 27.59 34.40 7.60
C SER A 102 26.93 34.99 8.84
N VAL A 103 27.59 34.85 10.00
CA VAL A 103 27.07 35.33 11.28
C VAL A 103 27.98 36.43 11.81
N ASP A 104 27.45 37.65 11.88
CA ASP A 104 28.08 38.75 12.59
C ASP A 104 27.57 38.79 14.03
N SER A 105 28.40 38.31 14.95
CA SER A 105 28.04 38.23 16.38
C SER A 105 28.06 39.60 17.08
N ILE A 106 28.77 40.60 16.53
CA ILE A 106 28.87 41.94 17.11
C ILE A 106 27.59 42.71 16.83
N ASN A 107 27.16 42.71 15.57
CA ASN A 107 25.93 43.37 15.14
C ASN A 107 24.68 42.49 15.34
N LYS A 108 24.85 41.23 15.78
CA LYS A 108 23.79 40.21 15.93
C LYS A 108 22.99 40.00 14.64
N THR A 109 23.69 40.02 13.50
CA THR A 109 23.11 39.88 12.18
C THR A 109 23.50 38.54 11.58
N VAL A 110 22.51 37.82 11.03
CA VAL A 110 22.75 36.60 10.24
C VAL A 110 22.43 36.93 8.79
N THR A 111 23.43 36.79 7.92
CA THR A 111 23.31 37.05 6.48
C THR A 111 23.31 35.74 5.73
N LEU A 112 22.22 35.49 5.01
CA LEU A 112 22.15 34.45 3.98
C LEU A 112 22.70 35.06 2.70
N ASN A 113 23.85 34.58 2.22
CA ASN A 113 24.52 35.20 1.07
C ASN A 113 23.75 34.92 -0.23
N GLU A 114 23.93 33.73 -0.80
CA GLU A 114 23.29 33.30 -2.04
C GLU A 114 22.35 32.14 -1.74
N LEU A 115 21.08 32.30 -2.13
CA LEU A 115 20.11 31.20 -2.10
C LEU A 115 20.41 30.25 -3.26
N PRO A 116 20.37 28.92 -3.04
CA PRO A 116 20.53 27.94 -4.10
C PRO A 116 19.39 28.07 -5.10
N GLN A 117 19.51 27.43 -6.26
CA GLN A 117 18.38 27.30 -7.16
C GLN A 117 17.30 26.39 -6.53
N PRO A 118 16.01 26.68 -6.78
CA PRO A 118 14.93 25.82 -6.30
C PRO A 118 15.07 24.42 -6.93
N GLU A 119 14.86 23.40 -6.11
CA GLU A 119 14.92 22.00 -6.53
C GLU A 119 13.77 21.20 -5.92
N VAL A 120 13.53 20.01 -6.46
CA VAL A 120 12.56 19.07 -5.88
C VAL A 120 13.15 18.50 -4.59
N LEU A 121 12.60 18.90 -3.45
CA LEU A 121 13.07 18.55 -2.11
C LEU A 121 12.56 17.18 -1.63
N SER A 122 11.32 16.83 -2.02
CA SER A 122 10.72 15.52 -1.77
C SER A 122 9.66 15.19 -2.81
N ILE A 123 9.48 13.89 -3.05
CA ILE A 123 8.31 13.34 -3.74
C ILE A 123 7.79 12.17 -2.91
N ASP A 124 6.71 12.43 -2.19
CA ASP A 124 6.07 11.44 -1.34
C ASP A 124 4.95 10.78 -2.12
N HIS A 125 4.94 9.44 -2.19
CA HIS A 125 4.02 8.69 -3.04
C HIS A 125 3.14 7.75 -2.21
N ASP A 126 1.88 7.65 -2.59
CA ASP A 126 0.93 6.66 -2.11
C ASP A 126 0.34 5.85 -3.28
N LEU A 127 0.03 4.58 -3.02
CA LEU A 127 -0.44 3.62 -4.02
C LEU A 127 -1.71 2.92 -3.53
N ASP A 128 -2.81 3.16 -4.21
CA ASP A 128 -4.08 2.47 -3.96
C ASP A 128 -4.40 1.50 -5.10
N TYR A 129 -4.63 0.23 -4.76
CA TYR A 129 -5.09 -0.77 -5.72
C TYR A 129 -6.59 -0.65 -5.93
N TYR A 130 -7.00 -0.22 -7.12
CA TYR A 130 -8.40 -0.04 -7.48
C TYR A 130 -9.03 -1.32 -8.02
N ASP A 131 -8.32 -2.01 -8.91
CA ASP A 131 -8.78 -3.24 -9.54
C ASP A 131 -7.56 -4.13 -9.82
N ILE A 132 -7.70 -5.41 -9.49
CA ILE A 132 -6.72 -6.45 -9.79
C ILE A 132 -7.48 -7.61 -10.42
N THR A 133 -7.27 -7.80 -11.71
CA THR A 133 -7.81 -8.92 -12.47
C THR A 133 -6.66 -9.84 -12.90
N GLN A 134 -6.77 -11.13 -12.59
CA GLN A 134 -5.78 -12.15 -12.94
C GLN A 134 -6.46 -13.32 -13.65
N GLY A 135 -5.83 -13.82 -14.70
CA GLY A 135 -6.25 -15.03 -15.40
C GLY A 135 -6.07 -16.28 -14.54
N THR A 136 -6.75 -17.36 -14.93
CA THR A 136 -6.66 -18.66 -14.23
C THR A 136 -5.26 -19.26 -14.29
N PHE A 137 -4.56 -19.06 -15.42
CA PHE A 137 -3.24 -19.63 -15.67
C PHE A 137 -2.09 -18.61 -15.62
N ASN A 138 -2.39 -17.31 -15.44
CA ASN A 138 -1.38 -16.25 -15.32
C ASN A 138 -1.75 -15.29 -14.18
N LYS A 139 -0.95 -15.33 -13.11
CA LYS A 139 -1.13 -14.51 -11.89
C LYS A 139 0.05 -13.57 -11.73
N PHE A 140 -0.17 -12.44 -11.06
CA PHE A 140 0.92 -11.52 -10.74
C PHE A 140 1.89 -12.17 -9.76
N THR A 141 3.18 -12.11 -10.10
CA THR A 141 4.26 -12.45 -9.17
C THR A 141 4.62 -11.26 -8.28
N THR A 142 5.33 -11.50 -7.17
CA THR A 142 5.83 -10.43 -6.30
C THR A 142 6.74 -9.46 -7.05
N ASP A 143 7.58 -9.97 -7.94
CA ASP A 143 8.48 -9.16 -8.76
C ASP A 143 7.71 -8.25 -9.71
N GLU A 144 6.59 -8.75 -10.28
CA GLU A 144 5.71 -7.96 -11.12
C GLU A 144 5.01 -6.85 -10.33
N TYR A 145 4.50 -7.14 -9.13
CA TYR A 145 3.96 -6.10 -8.26
C TYR A 145 5.00 -5.02 -7.93
N ASN A 146 6.22 -5.43 -7.58
CA ASN A 146 7.31 -4.49 -7.31
C ASN A 146 7.69 -3.65 -8.54
N MET A 147 7.76 -4.28 -9.72
CA MET A 147 8.01 -3.59 -10.99
C MET A 147 6.89 -2.58 -11.30
N ILE A 148 5.62 -2.98 -11.18
CA ILE A 148 4.46 -2.14 -11.46
C ILE A 148 4.45 -0.96 -10.50
N ASN A 149 4.66 -1.19 -9.19
CA ASN A 149 4.75 -0.13 -8.18
C ASN A 149 5.87 0.86 -8.48
N LYS A 150 7.04 0.36 -8.91
CA LYS A 150 8.17 1.20 -9.30
C LYS A 150 7.82 2.06 -10.53
N LYS A 151 7.27 1.45 -11.59
CA LYS A 151 6.86 2.16 -12.81
C LYS A 151 5.80 3.22 -12.53
N ALA A 152 4.84 2.91 -11.68
CA ALA A 152 3.76 3.82 -11.29
C ALA A 152 4.32 5.07 -10.59
N LYS A 153 5.25 4.89 -9.64
CA LYS A 153 5.95 6.00 -8.96
C LYS A 153 6.86 6.80 -9.91
N GLU A 154 7.57 6.13 -10.81
CA GLU A 154 8.43 6.79 -11.78
C GLU A 154 7.62 7.64 -12.77
N SER A 155 6.45 7.17 -13.20
CA SER A 155 5.59 7.88 -14.15
C SER A 155 5.12 9.22 -13.59
N ILE A 156 4.62 9.25 -12.35
CA ILE A 156 4.15 10.49 -11.72
C ILE A 156 5.32 11.42 -11.37
N ALA A 157 6.47 10.88 -10.94
CA ALA A 157 7.67 11.67 -10.68
C ALA A 157 8.24 12.32 -11.96
N ALA A 158 8.15 11.65 -13.10
CA ALA A 158 8.54 12.21 -14.38
C ALA A 158 7.61 13.38 -14.79
N LYS A 159 6.29 13.19 -14.63
CA LYS A 159 5.30 14.23 -14.94
C LYS A 159 5.38 15.44 -14.03
N ALA A 160 5.64 15.22 -12.74
CA ALA A 160 5.85 16.28 -11.78
C ALA A 160 7.05 17.19 -12.13
N LYS A 161 8.09 16.63 -12.77
CA LYS A 161 9.27 17.37 -13.21
C LYS A 161 9.11 18.03 -14.59
N SER A 162 8.20 17.52 -15.42
CA SER A 162 8.00 18.02 -16.80
C SER A 162 6.91 19.08 -16.93
N ASN A 163 6.17 19.37 -15.85
CA ASN A 163 5.08 20.36 -15.84
C ASN A 163 5.53 21.76 -15.36
N ASP A 164 6.80 22.11 -15.60
CA ASP A 164 7.23 23.52 -15.69
C ASP A 164 6.73 24.14 -17.01
#